data_AF-A0A4P6L000-F1
#
_entry.id   AF-A0A4P6L000-F1
#
_cell.length_a   1.000
_cell.length_b   1.000
_cell.length_c   1.000
_cell.angle_alpha   90.00
_cell.angle_beta   90.00
_cell.angle_gamma   90.00
#
_symmetry.space_group_name_H-M   'P 1'
#
loop_
_entity.id
_entity.type
_entity.pdbx_description
1 polymer ?
#
loop_
_entity_poly.entity_id
_entity_poly.type
_entity_poly.pdbx_seq_one_letter_code
_entity_poly.pdbx_strand_id
1 'polypeptide(L)'
;MTEDIWVKGYVYSVEVAEESGRYRGCIHIKAHRYTGRAFEPPIVIETPALFKREHAAEIEARALARELIDGGQLEERILAIRHESALPAAQPVSDTSSHTE
;
A
#
# COMPACT_ATOMS: atom_id res chain seq x y z
N MET A 1 5.72 12.19 13.58
CA MET A 1 6.70 11.26 12.97
C MET A 1 6.17 9.87 13.21
N THR A 2 5.87 9.13 12.15
CA THR A 2 5.42 7.74 12.27
C THR A 2 6.61 6.82 12.52
N GLU A 3 6.46 5.97 13.53
CA GLU A 3 7.52 5.08 14.01
C GLU A 3 7.79 3.97 13.00
N ASP A 4 9.07 3.70 12.73
CA ASP A 4 9.49 2.55 11.94
C ASP A 4 9.54 1.29 12.80
N ILE A 5 8.80 0.28 12.37
CA ILE A 5 8.65 -1.01 13.02
C ILE A 5 9.37 -2.05 12.16
N TRP A 6 10.14 -2.93 12.82
CA TRP A 6 10.88 -3.99 12.15
C TRP A 6 10.38 -5.37 12.57
N VAL A 7 9.90 -6.17 11.60
CA VAL A 7 9.42 -7.53 11.83
C VAL A 7 9.88 -8.43 10.67
N LYS A 8 10.50 -9.58 10.99
CA LYS A 8 10.99 -10.59 10.03
C LYS A 8 11.73 -10.02 8.82
N GLY A 9 12.53 -8.97 9.00
CA GLY A 9 13.27 -8.33 7.91
C GLY A 9 12.57 -7.12 7.29
N TYR A 10 11.24 -7.01 7.35
CA TYR A 10 10.49 -5.87 6.80
C TYR A 10 10.51 -4.67 7.73
N VAL A 11 10.75 -3.50 7.16
CA VAL A 11 10.60 -2.19 7.82
C VAL A 11 9.32 -1.56 7.31
N TYR A 12 8.42 -1.22 8.23
CA TYR A 12 7.17 -0.56 7.91
C TYR A 12 6.79 0.50 8.94
N SER A 13 5.94 1.44 8.56
CA SER A 13 5.27 2.35 9.49
C SER A 13 3.77 2.28 9.31
N VAL A 14 3.01 2.70 10.32
CA VAL A 14 1.55 2.80 10.25
C VAL A 14 1.15 4.26 10.29
N GLU A 15 0.28 4.66 9.39
CA GLU A 15 -0.38 5.96 9.33
C GLU A 15 -1.90 5.77 9.39
N VAL A 16 -2.62 6.81 9.79
CA VAL A 16 -4.08 6.81 9.76
C VAL A 16 -4.53 7.98 8.90
N ALA A 17 -5.30 7.68 7.87
CA ALA A 17 -5.92 8.66 6.99
C ALA A 17 -7.37 8.92 7.42
N GLU A 18 -7.80 10.17 7.39
CA GLU A 18 -9.21 10.51 7.56
C GLU A 18 -9.94 10.51 6.20
N GLU A 19 -11.01 9.73 6.10
CA GLU A 19 -11.86 9.56 4.92
C GLU A 19 -13.32 9.78 5.32
N SER A 20 -13.91 10.89 4.88
CA SER A 20 -15.33 11.21 5.08
C SER A 20 -15.78 11.13 6.55
N GLY A 21 -14.97 11.64 7.49
CA GLY A 21 -15.25 11.62 8.92
C GLY A 21 -15.08 10.26 9.60
N ARG A 22 -14.40 9.32 8.92
CA ARG A 22 -13.93 8.05 9.47
C ARG A 22 -12.42 7.94 9.26
N TYR A 23 -11.82 6.94 9.89
CA TYR A 23 -10.38 6.72 9.86
C TYR A 23 -10.06 5.37 9.21
N ARG A 24 -9.10 5.38 8.29
CA ARG A 24 -8.52 4.19 7.66
C ARG A 24 -7.07 4.04 8.07
N GLY A 25 -6.65 2.83 8.43
CA GLY A 25 -5.26 2.54 8.71
C GLY A 25 -4.50 2.23 7.42
N CYS A 26 -3.30 2.79 7.28
CA CYS A 26 -2.40 2.63 6.16
C CYS A 26 -1.07 2.04 6.64
N ILE A 27 -0.59 1.00 5.98
CA ILE A 27 0.68 0.35 6.27
C ILE A 27 1.66 0.74 5.17
N HIS A 28 2.75 1.41 5.52
CA HIS A 28 3.79 1.85 4.59
C HIS A 28 4.99 0.90 4.67
N ILE A 29 5.15 0.00 3.70
CA ILE A 29 6.28 -0.91 3.62
C ILE A 29 7.45 -0.20 2.92
N LYS A 30 8.55 -0.02 3.65
CA LYS A 30 9.70 0.82 3.23
C LYS A 30 10.88 0.01 2.74
N ALA A 31 11.18 -1.12 3.39
CA ALA A 31 12.31 -1.96 2.99
C ALA A 31 12.17 -3.40 3.50
N HIS A 32 12.99 -4.29 2.94
CA HIS A 32 13.30 -5.60 3.51
C HIS A 32 14.81 -5.73 3.74
N ARG A 33 15.23 -5.62 5.01
CA ARG A 33 16.64 -5.54 5.44
C ARG A 33 17.45 -6.77 5.09
N TYR A 34 16.87 -7.97 5.21
CA TYR A 34 17.63 -9.20 4.93
C TYR A 34 17.98 -9.38 3.46
N THR A 35 17.23 -8.74 2.55
CA THR A 35 17.53 -8.77 1.10
C THR A 35 18.11 -7.46 0.59
N GLY A 36 18.24 -6.44 1.44
CA GLY A 36 18.67 -5.09 1.04
C GLY A 36 17.70 -4.35 0.11
N ARG A 37 16.47 -4.84 -0.06
CA ARG A 37 15.48 -4.25 -0.98
C ARG A 37 14.84 -3.03 -0.34
N ALA A 38 14.97 -1.88 -0.98
CA ALA A 38 14.20 -0.68 -0.66
C ALA A 38 12.95 -0.58 -1.54
N PHE A 39 11.88 -0.05 -0.98
CA PHE A 39 10.64 0.25 -1.69
C PHE A 39 10.48 1.77 -1.75
N GLU A 40 10.82 2.34 -2.90
CA GLU A 40 10.69 3.78 -3.17
C GLU A 40 9.88 4.00 -4.46
N PRO A 41 8.69 4.64 -4.39
CA PRO A 41 8.01 5.05 -3.15
C PRO A 41 7.62 3.85 -2.27
N PRO A 42 7.37 4.05 -0.96
CA PRO A 42 6.89 3.00 -0.06
C PRO A 42 5.63 2.33 -0.62
N ILE A 43 5.52 1.01 -0.46
CA ILE A 43 4.29 0.31 -0.82
C ILE A 43 3.26 0.58 0.27
N VAL A 44 2.13 1.16 -0.13
CA VAL A 44 1.02 1.46 0.79
C VAL A 44 0.00 0.33 0.72
N ILE A 45 -0.33 -0.23 1.87
CA ILE A 45 -1.40 -1.22 2.02
C ILE A 45 -2.45 -0.63 2.95
N GLU A 46 -3.63 -0.38 2.41
CA GLU A 46 -4.77 0.09 3.16
C GLU A 46 -5.48 -1.06 3.87
N THR A 47 -5.91 -0.81 5.11
CA THR A 47 -6.82 -1.70 5.83
C THR A 47 -8.19 -1.71 5.15
N PRO A 48 -8.91 -2.85 5.17
CA PRO A 48 -10.22 -2.94 4.51
C PRO A 48 -11.31 -2.14 5.24
N ALA A 49 -11.19 -1.98 6.57
CA ALA A 49 -12.21 -1.38 7.42
C ALA A 49 -12.00 0.12 7.67
N LEU A 50 -13.12 0.84 7.82
CA LEU A 50 -13.17 2.24 8.26
C LEU A 50 -13.71 2.33 9.69
N PHE A 51 -13.03 3.09 10.54
CA PHE A 51 -13.37 3.22 11.95
C PHE A 51 -13.82 4.64 12.31
N LYS A 52 -14.64 4.77 13.37
CA LYS A 52 -15.01 6.08 13.93
C LYS A 52 -13.90 6.72 14.77
N ARG A 53 -12.84 5.98 15.11
CA ARG A 53 -11.74 6.43 15.96
C ARG A 53 -10.42 6.12 15.28
N GLU A 54 -9.52 7.10 15.30
CA GLU A 54 -8.17 6.99 14.73
C GLU A 54 -7.41 5.80 15.31
N HIS A 55 -7.39 5.68 16.65
CA HIS A 55 -6.69 4.60 17.33
C HIS A 55 -7.19 3.19 16.98
N ALA A 56 -8.48 3.04 16.64
CA ALA A 56 -9.00 1.75 16.20
C ALA A 56 -8.48 1.38 14.81
N ALA A 57 -8.37 2.36 13.90
CA ALA A 57 -7.77 2.17 12.59
C ALA A 57 -6.26 1.87 12.69
N GLU A 58 -5.56 2.50 13.63
CA GLU A 58 -4.15 2.22 13.90
C GLU A 58 -3.93 0.77 14.39
N ILE A 59 -4.74 0.30 15.35
CA ILE A 59 -4.67 -1.07 15.87
C ILE A 59 -4.91 -2.07 14.73
N GLU A 60 -5.94 -1.85 13.92
CA GLU A 60 -6.25 -2.69 12.76
C GLU A 60 -5.05 -2.78 11.79
N ALA A 61 -4.46 -1.63 11.43
CA ALA A 61 -3.31 -1.61 10.52
C ALA A 61 -2.10 -2.32 11.11
N ARG A 62 -1.83 -2.16 12.41
CA ARG A 62 -0.75 -2.90 13.08
C ARG A 62 -1.01 -4.40 13.11
N ALA A 63 -2.25 -4.82 13.38
CA ALA A 63 -2.64 -6.22 13.38
C ALA A 63 -2.52 -6.85 11.98
N LEU A 64 -3.05 -6.17 10.96
CA LEU A 64 -2.96 -6.61 9.57
C LEU A 64 -1.50 -6.69 9.07
N ALA A 65 -0.67 -5.69 9.39
CA ALA A 65 0.75 -5.73 9.06
C ALA A 65 1.43 -6.98 9.66
N ARG A 66 1.08 -7.30 10.91
CA ARG A 66 1.61 -8.47 11.59
C ARG A 66 1.14 -9.77 10.96
N GLU A 67 -0.14 -9.87 10.62
CA GLU A 67 -0.71 -11.02 9.93
C GLU A 67 -0.02 -11.27 8.59
N LEU A 68 0.12 -10.23 7.75
CA LEU A 68 0.73 -10.33 6.43
C LEU A 68 2.20 -10.76 6.50
N ILE A 69 2.96 -10.19 7.45
CA ILE A 69 4.39 -10.49 7.62
C ILE A 69 4.57 -11.88 8.25
N ASP A 70 3.86 -12.16 9.34
CA ASP A 70 4.05 -13.41 10.06
C ASP A 70 3.52 -14.61 9.28
N GLY A 71 2.41 -14.43 8.57
CA GLY A 71 1.79 -15.43 7.69
C GLY A 71 2.44 -15.55 6.31
N GLY A 72 3.42 -14.71 5.98
CA GLY A 72 4.16 -14.79 4.71
C GLY A 72 3.39 -14.32 3.46
N GLN A 73 2.25 -13.65 3.65
CA GLN A 73 1.38 -13.17 2.56
C GLN A 73 1.82 -11.79 2.00
N LEU A 74 2.76 -11.13 2.68
CA LEU A 74 3.17 -9.77 2.31
C LEU A 74 3.75 -9.67 0.88
N GLU A 75 4.56 -10.63 0.43
CA GLU A 75 5.15 -10.59 -0.92
C GLU A 75 4.08 -10.69 -2.02
N GLU A 76 3.09 -11.57 -1.84
CA GLU A 76 1.97 -11.69 -2.78
C GLU A 76 1.20 -10.37 -2.87
N ARG A 77 0.94 -9.73 -1.72
CA ARG A 77 0.25 -8.44 -1.67
C ARG A 77 1.06 -7.34 -2.35
N ILE A 78 2.38 -7.30 -2.15
CA ILE A 78 3.29 -6.34 -2.82
C ILE A 78 3.27 -6.56 -4.34
N LEU A 79 3.29 -7.80 -4.81
CA LEU A 79 3.23 -8.11 -6.24
C LEU A 79 1.91 -7.66 -6.85
N ALA A 80 0.78 -7.93 -6.19
CA ALA A 80 -0.54 -7.50 -6.64
C ALA A 80 -0.62 -5.97 -6.83
N ILE A 81 -0.17 -5.20 -5.84
CA ILE A 81 -0.19 -3.72 -5.88
C ILE A 81 0.70 -3.18 -7.02
N ARG A 82 1.86 -3.80 -7.25
CA ARG A 82 2.75 -3.41 -8.34
C ARG A 82 2.13 -3.69 -9.72
N HIS A 83 1.41 -4.80 -9.86
CA HIS A 83 0.69 -5.12 -11.09
C HIS A 83 -0.47 -4.14 -11.36
N GLU A 84 -1.24 -3.79 -10.33
CA GLU A 84 -2.29 -2.76 -10.42
C GLU A 84 -1.72 -1.40 -10.85
N SER A 85 -0.55 -1.04 -10.32
CA SER A 85 0.16 0.20 -10.68
C SER A 85 0.79 0.16 -12.09
N ALA A 86 0.97 -1.03 -12.67
CA ALA A 86 1.63 -1.23 -13.97
C ALA A 86 0.65 -1.34 -15.15
N LEU A 87 -0.67 -1.31 -14.92
CA LEU A 87 -1.66 -1.23 -15.98
C LEU A 87 -1.62 0.19 -16.57
N PRO A 88 -1.26 0.38 -17.86
CA PRO A 88 -1.31 1.70 -18.48
C PRO A 88 -2.78 2.15 -18.53
N ALA A 89 -3.03 3.37 -18.05
CA ALA A 89 -4.24 4.11 -18.33
C ALA A 89 -4.56 3.96 -19.82
N ALA A 90 -5.79 3.50 -20.12
CA ALA A 90 -6.27 3.27 -21.47
C ALA A 90 -5.82 4.40 -22.40
N GLN A 91 -4.97 4.07 -23.38
CA GLN A 91 -4.67 5.01 -24.45
C GLN A 91 -5.98 5.31 -25.17
N PRO A 92 -6.37 6.59 -25.36
CA PRO A 92 -7.45 6.88 -26.27
C PRO A 92 -6.95 6.46 -27.66
N VAL A 93 -7.53 5.39 -28.19
CA VAL A 93 -7.44 5.06 -29.61
C VAL A 93 -7.86 6.33 -30.36
N SER A 94 -6.87 6.98 -30.99
CA SER A 94 -7.13 8.15 -31.81
C SER A 94 -7.77 7.64 -33.08
N ASP A 95 -9.11 7.55 -33.07
CA ASP A 95 -9.89 7.29 -34.25
C ASP A 95 -9.68 8.43 -35.27
N THR A 96 -9.05 8.07 -36.39
CA THR A 96 -9.25 8.58 -37.75
C THR A 96 -9.59 10.05 -37.95
N SER A 97 -8.66 10.79 -38.55
CA SER A 97 -9.00 11.73 -39.62
C SER A 97 -7.81 11.86 -40.57
N SER A 98 -7.82 11.02 -41.61
CA SER A 98 -6.96 11.16 -42.77
C SER A 98 -7.29 12.49 -43.47
N HIS A 99 -6.31 13.37 -43.47
CA HIS A 99 -6.25 14.61 -44.24
C HIS A 99 -5.71 14.31 -45.64
N THR A 100 -6.49 14.57 -46.69
CA THR A 100 -6.04 15.01 -48.04
C THR A 100 -7.29 15.38 -48.83
N GLU A 101 -7.56 16.67 -48.99
CA GLU A 101 -7.44 17.47 -50.23
C GLU A 101 -8.41 17.08 -51.35
#